data_AF-A0A1G2Y7Z0-F1
#
_entry.id   AF-A0A1G2Y7Z0-F1
#
_cell.length_a   1.000
_cell.length_b   1.000
_cell.length_c   1.000
_cell.angle_alpha   90.00
_cell.angle_beta   90.00
_cell.angle_gamma   90.00
#
_symmetry.space_group_name_H-M   'P 1'
#
loop_
_entity.id
_entity.type
_entity.pdbx_description
1 polymer ?
#
loop_
_entity_poly.entity_id
_entity_poly.type
_entity_poly.pdbx_seq_one_letter_code
_entity_poly.pdbx_strand_id
1 'polypeptide(L)'
;MVYPFQNMLVVSVDEPQRLLSHVVDSFSIIIKCKPYSPEQIFAILKQRMKLVNWNMDENIIAMLAKLNDISLALKTVELAYRISRAESEEMITEKHVKEALRFIRANQLELQH
;
A
#
# COMPACT_ATOMS: atom_id res chain seq x y z
N MET A 1 10.39 -12.88 40.30
CA MET A 1 9.19 -12.15 39.82
C MET A 1 9.15 -12.37 38.31
N VAL A 2 8.37 -13.34 37.84
CA VAL A 2 8.33 -13.78 36.44
C VAL A 2 7.14 -13.11 35.79
N TYR A 3 7.36 -12.27 34.78
CA TYR A 3 6.29 -11.70 33.97
C TYR A 3 5.91 -12.71 32.88
N PRO A 4 4.69 -13.27 32.87
CA PRO A 4 4.27 -14.16 31.81
C PRO A 4 3.69 -13.30 30.67
N PHE A 5 4.53 -12.79 29.78
CA PHE A 5 4.05 -12.40 28.44
C PHE A 5 4.02 -13.66 27.57
N GLN A 6 3.11 -14.56 27.91
CA GLN A 6 2.88 -15.80 27.19
C GLN A 6 1.88 -15.49 26.06
N ASN A 7 2.41 -15.33 24.84
CA ASN A 7 1.71 -15.32 23.56
C ASN A 7 0.58 -14.28 23.37
N MET A 8 0.96 -13.02 23.06
CA MET A 8 0.01 -12.05 22.48
C MET A 8 -0.27 -12.42 21.01
N LEU A 9 -1.43 -13.01 20.73
CA LEU A 9 -1.89 -13.28 19.37
C LEU A 9 -2.43 -11.98 18.76
N VAL A 10 -1.77 -11.48 17.71
CA VAL A 10 -2.25 -10.34 16.92
C VAL A 10 -2.94 -10.87 15.68
N VAL A 11 -4.23 -10.58 15.54
CA VAL A 11 -5.03 -10.93 14.35
C VAL A 11 -5.50 -9.64 13.69
N SER A 12 -5.28 -9.52 12.38
CA SER A 12 -5.76 -8.42 11.55
C SER A 12 -6.90 -8.92 10.68
N VAL A 13 -8.07 -8.28 10.77
CA VAL A 13 -9.27 -8.65 9.99
C VAL A 13 -9.95 -7.37 9.52
N ASP A 14 -10.27 -7.30 8.22
CA ASP A 14 -10.96 -6.14 7.63
C ASP A 14 -12.42 -6.05 8.10
N GLU A 15 -13.06 -7.20 8.34
CA GLU A 15 -14.43 -7.31 8.83
C GLU A 15 -14.51 -8.15 10.11
N PRO A 16 -14.23 -7.58 11.30
CA PRO A 16 -14.25 -8.32 12.56
C PRO A 16 -15.64 -8.91 12.88
N GLN A 17 -16.71 -8.34 12.31
CA GLN A 17 -18.08 -8.87 12.38
C GLN A 17 -18.29 -10.20 11.66
N ARG A 18 -17.36 -10.63 10.79
CA ARG A 18 -17.38 -11.96 10.16
C ARG A 18 -16.66 -13.02 10.98
N LEU A 19 -16.00 -12.63 12.08
CA LEU A 19 -15.46 -13.59 13.02
C LEU A 19 -16.59 -14.15 13.88
N LEU A 20 -16.42 -15.40 14.31
CA LEU A 20 -17.30 -16.00 15.29
C LEU A 20 -17.21 -15.19 16.59
N SER A 21 -18.35 -14.92 17.24
CA SER A 21 -18.41 -14.07 18.43
C SER A 21 -17.45 -14.51 19.54
N HIS A 22 -17.31 -15.83 19.77
CA HIS A 22 -16.38 -16.37 20.76
C HIS A 22 -14.90 -16.06 20.47
N VAL A 23 -14.53 -15.86 19.20
CA VAL A 23 -13.18 -15.44 18.81
C VAL A 23 -13.01 -13.95 19.10
N VAL A 24 -14.01 -13.13 18.80
CA VAL A 24 -14.00 -11.70 19.09
C VAL A 24 -13.90 -11.43 20.60
N ASP A 25 -14.70 -12.16 21.39
CA ASP A 25 -14.74 -12.05 22.85
C ASP A 25 -13.43 -12.51 23.53
N SER A 26 -12.62 -13.32 22.82
CA SER A 26 -11.31 -13.76 23.32
C SER A 26 -10.23 -12.68 23.23
N PHE A 27 -10.44 -11.63 22.42
CA PHE A 27 -9.49 -10.54 22.28
C PHE A 27 -9.70 -9.46 23.34
N SER A 28 -8.68 -9.21 24.16
CA SER A 28 -8.72 -8.14 25.17
C SER A 28 -8.63 -6.74 24.55
N ILE A 29 -8.14 -6.61 23.31
CA ILE A 29 -7.96 -5.33 22.61
C ILE A 29 -8.35 -5.50 21.14
N ILE A 30 -9.26 -4.65 20.66
CA ILE A 30 -9.64 -4.56 19.25
C ILE A 30 -9.25 -3.18 18.73
N ILE A 31 -8.34 -3.13 17.76
CA ILE A 31 -7.91 -1.88 17.13
C ILE A 31 -8.61 -1.75 15.77
N LYS A 32 -9.38 -0.67 15.60
CA LYS A 32 -10.01 -0.34 14.32
C LYS A 32 -9.11 0.61 13.54
N CYS A 33 -8.47 0.09 12.49
CA CYS A 33 -7.72 0.91 11.55
C CYS A 33 -8.68 1.69 10.65
N LYS A 34 -8.37 2.96 10.42
CA LYS A 34 -9.09 3.79 9.43
C LYS A 34 -8.35 3.72 8.09
N PRO A 35 -9.07 3.83 6.96
CA PRO A 35 -8.42 4.00 5.67
C PRO A 35 -7.61 5.31 5.67
N TYR A 36 -6.50 5.31 4.95
CA TYR A 36 -5.66 6.49 4.80
C TYR A 36 -6.36 7.54 3.92
N SER A 37 -6.25 8.81 4.31
CA SER A 37 -6.65 9.92 3.44
C SER A 37 -5.64 10.12 2.29
N PRO A 38 -6.02 10.79 1.19
CA PRO A 38 -5.07 11.13 0.12
C PRO A 38 -3.80 11.81 0.64
N GLU A 39 -3.92 12.72 1.61
CA GLU A 39 -2.79 13.44 2.18
C GLU A 39 -1.84 12.49 2.95
N GLN A 40 -2.41 11.51 3.66
CA GLN A 40 -1.64 10.48 4.34
C GLN A 40 -0.94 9.55 3.34
N ILE A 41 -1.63 9.15 2.27
CA ILE A 41 -1.02 8.33 1.20
C ILE A 41 0.13 9.10 0.53
N PHE A 42 -0.07 10.38 0.22
CA PHE A 42 0.99 11.23 -0.32
C PHE A 42 2.23 11.26 0.59
N ALA A 43 2.03 11.48 1.90
CA ALA A 43 3.11 11.49 2.87
C ALA A 43 3.86 10.15 2.92
N ILE A 44 3.12 9.03 2.90
CA ILE A 44 3.70 7.69 2.91
C ILE A 44 4.50 7.43 1.63
N LEU A 45 3.97 7.77 0.46
CA LEU A 45 4.68 7.63 -0.81
C LEU A 45 5.96 8.48 -0.83
N LYS A 46 5.87 9.73 -0.38
CA LYS A 46 7.03 10.64 -0.29
C LYS A 46 8.12 10.08 0.63
N GLN A 47 7.75 9.56 1.80
CA GLN A 47 8.68 8.88 2.70
C GLN A 47 9.29 7.64 2.05
N ARG A 48 8.47 6.81 1.39
CA ARG A 48 8.95 5.61 0.69
C ARG A 48 9.96 5.97 -0.39
N MET A 49 9.70 6.96 -1.23
CA MET A 49 10.61 7.42 -2.29
C MET A 49 11.95 7.88 -1.74
N LYS A 50 11.91 8.64 -0.64
CA LYS A 50 13.13 9.07 0.05
C LYS A 50 13.93 7.89 0.60
N LEU A 51 13.26 6.89 1.19
CA LEU A 51 13.91 5.71 1.77
C LEU A 51 14.59 4.83 0.71
N VAL A 52 14.01 4.71 -0.48
CA VAL A 52 14.57 3.90 -1.58
C VAL A 52 15.42 4.71 -2.57
N ASN A 53 15.58 6.01 -2.32
CA ASN A 53 16.31 6.94 -3.17
C ASN A 53 15.84 6.95 -4.64
N TRP A 54 14.51 6.97 -4.85
CA TRP A 54 13.91 7.10 -6.18
C TRP A 54 13.46 8.54 -6.43
N ASN A 55 13.74 9.04 -7.63
CA ASN A 55 13.38 10.39 -8.04
C ASN A 55 12.04 10.38 -8.79
N MET A 56 11.07 11.13 -8.28
CA MET A 56 9.73 11.28 -8.86
C MET A 56 9.19 12.68 -8.58
N ASP A 57 8.49 13.27 -9.55
CA ASP A 57 7.83 14.56 -9.38
C ASP A 57 6.71 14.49 -8.33
N GLU A 58 6.62 15.49 -7.44
CA GLU A 58 5.59 15.54 -6.38
C GLU A 58 4.16 15.57 -6.94
N ASN A 59 3.94 16.13 -8.14
CA ASN A 59 2.64 16.11 -8.81
C ASN A 59 2.20 14.69 -9.17
N ILE A 60 3.16 13.83 -9.55
CA ILE A 60 2.90 12.41 -9.85
C ILE A 60 2.56 11.66 -8.55
N ILE A 61 3.26 11.96 -7.46
CA ILE A 61 2.96 11.40 -6.14
C ILE A 61 1.55 11.82 -5.70
N ALA A 62 1.18 13.09 -5.90
CA ALA A 62 -0.16 13.60 -5.60
C ALA A 62 -1.25 12.94 -6.46
N MET A 63 -0.97 12.64 -7.73
CA MET A 63 -1.87 11.89 -8.60
C MET A 63 -2.10 10.47 -8.05
N LEU A 64 -1.03 9.77 -7.65
CA LEU A 64 -1.11 8.41 -7.10
C LEU A 64 -1.84 8.37 -5.76
N ALA A 65 -1.68 9.41 -4.93
CA ALA A 65 -2.36 9.53 -3.67
C ALA A 65 -3.90 9.60 -3.81
N LYS A 66 -4.41 10.10 -4.94
CA LYS A 66 -5.86 10.15 -5.24
C LYS A 66 -6.47 8.80 -5.57
N LEU A 67 -5.68 7.73 -5.71
CA LEU A 67 -6.20 6.38 -5.93
C LEU A 67 -6.93 5.82 -4.70
N ASN A 68 -6.77 6.43 -3.52
CA ASN A 68 -7.36 5.98 -2.24
C ASN A 68 -7.06 4.51 -1.89
N ASP A 69 -6.02 3.94 -2.49
CA ASP A 69 -5.52 2.60 -2.23
C ASP A 69 -3.99 2.67 -2.17
N ILE A 70 -3.47 2.57 -0.95
CA ILE A 70 -2.04 2.59 -0.66
C ILE A 70 -1.29 1.42 -1.30
N SER A 71 -1.91 0.24 -1.35
CA SER A 71 -1.31 -0.97 -1.92
C SER A 71 -1.16 -0.82 -3.43
N LEU A 72 -2.21 -0.33 -4.09
CA LEU A 72 -2.18 -0.03 -5.52
C LEU A 72 -1.17 1.06 -5.85
N ALA A 73 -1.13 2.15 -5.08
CA ALA A 73 -0.19 3.23 -5.29
C ALA A 73 1.26 2.76 -5.15
N LEU A 74 1.60 2.02 -4.08
CA LEU A 74 2.95 1.47 -3.88
C LEU A 74 3.37 0.52 -5.01
N LYS A 75 2.51 -0.44 -5.38
CA LYS A 75 2.77 -1.36 -6.50
C LYS A 75 3.00 -0.62 -7.81
N THR A 76 2.22 0.43 -8.05
CA THR A 76 2.34 1.26 -9.24
C THR A 76 3.69 1.96 -9.28
N VAL A 77 4.14 2.53 -8.15
CA VAL A 77 5.45 3.19 -8.08
C VAL A 77 6.60 2.19 -8.28
N GLU A 78 6.52 1.01 -7.66
CA GLU A 78 7.54 -0.04 -7.83
C GLU A 78 7.65 -0.50 -9.29
N LEU A 79 6.51 -0.66 -9.96
CA LEU A 79 6.51 -1.03 -11.37
C LEU A 79 6.96 0.12 -12.27
N ALA A 80 6.53 1.36 -12.00
CA ALA A 80 6.97 2.54 -12.74
C ALA A 80 8.49 2.76 -12.62
N TYR A 81 9.07 2.46 -11.45
CA TYR A 81 10.52 2.46 -11.28
C TYR A 81 11.19 1.42 -12.19
N ARG A 82 10.69 0.19 -12.23
CA ARG A 82 11.23 -0.87 -13.10
C ARG A 82 11.14 -0.48 -14.59
N ILE A 83 10.03 0.12 -15.00
CA ILE A 83 9.85 0.65 -16.36
C ILE A 83 10.88 1.75 -16.64
N SER A 84 11.03 2.73 -15.74
CA SER A 84 12.03 3.79 -15.91
C SER A 84 13.45 3.25 -16.08
N ARG A 85 13.81 2.22 -15.29
CA ARG A 85 15.13 1.58 -15.39
C ARG A 85 15.31 0.81 -16.71
N ALA A 86 14.26 0.17 -17.21
CA ALA A 86 14.29 -0.49 -18.50
C ALA A 86 14.47 0.51 -19.66
N GLU A 87 13.94 1.73 -19.52
CA GLU A 87 14.12 2.83 -20.47
C GLU A 87 15.42 3.63 -20.24
N SER A 88 16.27 3.21 -19.28
CA SER A 88 17.50 3.91 -18.87
C SER A 88 17.26 5.35 -18.37
N GLU A 89 16.05 5.65 -17.87
CA GLU A 89 15.71 6.94 -17.28
C GLU A 89 15.97 6.95 -15.77
N GLU A 90 16.59 8.03 -15.28
CA GLU A 90 16.89 8.19 -13.85
C GLU A 90 15.72 8.70 -13.01
N MET A 91 14.75 9.34 -13.66
CA MET A 91 13.58 9.94 -13.02
C MET A 91 12.31 9.21 -13.45
N ILE A 92 11.42 8.94 -12.49
CA ILE A 92 10.13 8.35 -12.78
C ILE A 92 9.20 9.45 -13.29
N THR A 93 8.81 9.36 -14.56
CA THR A 93 7.91 10.29 -15.24
C THR A 93 6.45 9.81 -15.20
N GLU A 94 5.52 10.69 -15.57
CA GLU A 94 4.09 10.36 -15.65
C GLU A 94 3.83 9.23 -16.66
N LYS A 95 4.65 9.14 -17.73
CA LYS A 95 4.58 8.08 -18.74
C LYS A 95 4.76 6.70 -18.09
N HIS A 96 5.81 6.51 -17.29
CA HIS A 96 6.07 5.24 -16.60
C HIS A 96 4.94 4.85 -15.65
N VAL A 97 4.35 5.84 -14.97
CA VAL A 97 3.24 5.60 -14.04
C VAL A 97 1.96 5.20 -14.78
N LYS A 98 1.63 5.86 -15.89
CA LYS A 98 0.47 5.48 -16.73
C LYS A 98 0.62 4.06 -17.26
N GLU A 99 1.82 3.70 -17.70
CA GLU A 99 2.11 2.36 -18.18
C GLU A 99 2.02 1.31 -17.07
N ALA A 100 2.61 1.59 -15.90
CA ALA A 100 2.49 0.73 -14.72
C ALA A 100 1.02 0.49 -14.33
N LEU A 101 0.19 1.53 -14.31
CA LEU A 101 -1.24 1.41 -14.02
C LEU A 101 -1.95 0.53 -15.04
N ARG A 102 -1.61 0.64 -16.33
CA ARG A 102 -2.18 -0.20 -17.39
C ARG A 102 -1.84 -1.67 -17.16
N PHE A 103 -0.57 -1.98 -16.86
CA PHE A 103 -0.12 -3.35 -16.56
C PHE A 103 -0.83 -3.94 -15.34
N ILE A 104 -0.92 -3.19 -14.24
CA ILE A 104 -1.57 -3.68 -13.01
C ILE A 104 -3.05 -3.96 -13.25
N ARG A 105 -3.75 -3.07 -13.98
CA ARG A 105 -5.16 -3.25 -14.32
C ARG A 105 -5.39 -4.46 -15.23
N ALA A 106 -4.51 -4.67 -16.22
CA ALA A 106 -4.59 -5.84 -17.09
C ALA A 106 -4.45 -7.15 -16.29
N ASN A 107 -3.45 -7.25 -15.41
CA ASN A 107 -3.24 -8.43 -14.57
C ASN A 107 -4.40 -8.68 -13.58
N GLN A 108 -5.07 -7.63 -13.11
CA GLN A 108 -6.25 -7.79 -12.24
C GLN A 108 -7.46 -8.34 -12.99
N LEU A 109 -7.61 -8.02 -14.28
CA LEU A 109 -8.68 -8.56 -15.12
C LEU A 109 -8.45 -10.03 -15.47
N GLU A 110 -7.20 -10.44 -15.68
CA GLU A 110 -6.84 -11.83 -15.97
C GLU A 110 -7.09 -12.78 -14.79
N LEU A 111 -7.08 -12.28 -13.55
CA LEU A 111 -7.37 -13.08 -12.34
C LEU A 111 -8.88 -13.31 -12.08
N GLN A 112 -9.76 -12.72 -12.90
CA GLN A 112 -11.22 -12.87 -12.78
C GLN A 112 -11.81 -13.85 -13.82
N HIS A 113 -10.97 -14.47 -14.64
CA HIS A 113 -11.31 -15.50 -15.62
C HIS A 113 -10.59 -16.81 -15.30
#